data_AF-A0A258W0F2-F1
#
_entry.id   AF-A0A258W0F2-F1
#
_cell.length_a   1.000
_cell.length_b   1.000
_cell.length_c   1.000
_cell.angle_alpha   90.00
_cell.angle_beta   90.00
_cell.angle_gamma   90.00
#
_symmetry.space_group_name_H-M   'P 1'
#
loop_
_entity.id
_entity.type
_entity.pdbx_description
1 polymer ?
#
loop_
_entity_poly.entity_id
_entity_poly.type
_entity_poly.pdbx_seq_one_letter_code
_entity_poly.pdbx_strand_id
1 'polypeptide(L)'
;MAMSIHHLQKNEKSEAVTKLWITVVCGLVFMGIKAFEYYTKFEHGLLPGRLLDVAHAHAQHANLGMYYGFYFCMTGLHGLHVMIGMGLIVWLAIRAKRGDFGADYFTPVEGVGIFWHIVDLIWIFLFPLLYLVG
;
A
#
# COMPACT_ATOMS: atom_id res chain seq x y z
N MET A 1 5.43 -10.75 6.32
CA MET A 1 4.69 -11.73 5.50
C MET A 1 5.48 -13.00 5.15
N ALA A 2 6.65 -12.94 4.51
CA ALA A 2 7.45 -14.15 4.25
C ALA A 2 7.74 -15.00 5.52
N MET A 3 8.09 -14.34 6.63
CA MET A 3 8.31 -15.01 7.92
C MET A 3 7.04 -15.67 8.50
N SER A 4 5.83 -15.18 8.21
CA SER A 4 4.61 -15.83 8.72
C SER A 4 4.33 -17.16 8.03
N ILE A 5 4.73 -17.29 6.75
CA ILE A 5 4.63 -18.56 6.00
C ILE A 5 5.61 -19.59 6.60
N HIS A 6 6.84 -19.16 6.91
CA HIS A 6 7.84 -20.03 7.56
C HIS A 6 7.37 -20.57 8.91
N HIS A 7 6.74 -19.74 9.75
CA HIS A 7 6.19 -20.18 11.03
C HIS A 7 4.94 -21.06 10.87
N LEU A 8 4.11 -20.84 9.83
CA LEU A 8 3.00 -21.74 9.49
C LEU A 8 3.51 -23.14 9.07
N GLN A 9 4.60 -23.21 8.31
CA GLN A 9 5.24 -24.49 7.94
C GLN A 9 5.81 -25.23 9.15
N LYS A 10 6.28 -24.51 10.18
CA LYS A 10 6.73 -25.09 11.46
C LYS A 10 5.59 -25.38 12.45
N ASN A 11 4.32 -25.19 12.05
CA ASN A 11 3.13 -25.35 12.90
C ASN A 11 3.09 -24.38 14.12
N GLU A 12 3.84 -23.29 14.07
CA GLU A 12 3.90 -22.25 15.10
C GLU A 12 2.85 -21.15 14.81
N LYS A 13 1.58 -21.52 14.98
CA LYS A 13 0.42 -20.68 14.58
C LYS A 13 0.39 -19.31 15.29
N SER A 14 0.78 -19.25 16.56
CA SER A 14 0.79 -18.00 17.36
C SER A 14 1.81 -16.99 16.82
N GLU A 15 3.01 -17.45 16.49
CA GLU A 15 4.07 -16.62 15.91
C GLU A 15 3.69 -16.14 14.51
N ALA A 16 3.10 -17.02 13.69
CA ALA A 16 2.61 -16.65 12.37
C ALA A 16 1.57 -15.51 12.40
N VAL A 17 0.60 -15.59 13.33
CA VAL A 17 -0.42 -14.53 13.52
C VAL A 17 0.24 -13.21 13.93
N THR A 18 1.22 -13.25 14.84
CA THR A 18 1.95 -12.04 15.27
C THR A 18 2.68 -11.38 14.11
N LYS A 19 3.35 -12.15 13.25
CA LYS A 19 4.05 -11.62 12.06
C LYS A 19 3.08 -11.06 11.01
N LEU A 20 1.87 -11.59 10.89
CA LEU A 20 0.81 -11.02 10.03
C LEU A 20 0.35 -9.67 10.56
N TRP A 21 0.11 -9.56 11.88
CA TRP A 21 -0.27 -8.29 12.51
C TRP A 21 0.80 -7.21 12.37
N ILE A 22 2.09 -7.57 12.53
CA ILE A 22 3.20 -6.64 12.27
C ILE A 22 3.14 -6.11 10.83
N THR A 23 2.83 -6.96 9.85
CA THR A 23 2.72 -6.55 8.45
C THR A 23 1.57 -5.55 8.24
N VAL A 24 0.42 -5.76 8.88
CA VAL A 24 -0.72 -4.82 8.84
C VAL A 24 -0.35 -3.48 9.47
N VAL A 25 0.33 -3.47 10.62
CA VAL A 25 0.76 -2.24 11.29
C VAL A 25 1.72 -1.45 10.41
N CYS A 26 2.71 -2.10 9.80
CA CYS A 26 3.61 -1.42 8.85
C CYS A 26 2.84 -0.81 7.67
N GLY A 27 1.85 -1.54 7.13
CA GLY A 27 0.96 -1.01 6.08
C GLY A 27 0.15 0.20 6.53
N LEU A 28 -0.40 0.17 7.76
CA LEU A 28 -1.13 1.31 8.35
C LEU A 28 -0.23 2.54 8.51
N VAL A 29 1.00 2.36 8.97
CA VAL A 29 1.97 3.47 9.11
C VAL A 29 2.28 4.08 7.74
N PHE A 30 2.54 3.24 6.73
CA PHE A 30 2.77 3.70 5.36
C PHE A 30 1.57 4.48 4.81
N MET A 31 0.36 3.95 5.00
CA MET A 31 -0.87 4.60 4.54
C MET A 31 -1.14 5.90 5.29
N GLY A 32 -0.84 5.96 6.59
CA GLY A 32 -0.96 7.16 7.42
C GLY A 32 -0.03 8.27 6.99
N ILE A 33 1.24 7.96 6.69
CA ILE A 33 2.20 8.93 6.14
C ILE A 33 1.69 9.46 4.79
N LYS A 34 1.17 8.58 3.92
CA LYS A 34 0.63 8.99 2.62
C LYS A 34 -0.64 9.82 2.72
N ALA A 35 -1.54 9.48 3.65
CA ALA A 35 -2.73 10.27 3.91
C ALA A 35 -2.38 11.66 4.45
N PHE A 36 -1.39 11.76 5.35
CA PHE A 36 -0.92 13.04 5.87
C PHE A 36 -0.27 13.89 4.78
N GLU A 37 0.55 13.29 3.92
CA GLU A 37 1.17 13.96 2.77
C GLU A 37 0.13 14.43 1.74
N TYR A 38 -0.91 13.64 1.51
CA TYR A 38 -2.06 14.05 0.69
C TYR A 38 -2.79 15.22 1.33
N TYR A 39 -3.12 15.13 2.62
CA TYR A 39 -3.84 16.17 3.35
C TYR A 39 -3.09 17.50 3.35
N THR A 40 -1.77 17.49 3.56
CA THR A 40 -0.95 18.71 3.46
C THR A 40 -0.94 19.27 2.03
N LYS A 41 -0.94 18.43 0.99
CA LYS A 41 -1.08 18.90 -0.41
C LYS A 41 -2.48 19.46 -0.74
N PHE A 42 -3.52 18.96 -0.06
CA PHE A 42 -4.89 19.50 -0.12
C PHE A 42 -4.99 20.88 0.55
N GLU A 43 -4.32 21.08 1.70
CA GLU A 43 -4.26 22.39 2.35
C GLU A 43 -3.45 23.43 1.56
N HIS A 44 -2.41 23.00 0.85
CA HIS A 44 -1.58 23.88 0.01
C HIS A 44 -2.13 24.13 -1.40
N GLY A 45 -3.37 23.70 -1.71
CA GLY A 45 -4.05 24.02 -2.98
C GLY A 45 -3.55 23.26 -4.21
N LEU A 46 -2.73 22.21 -4.05
CA LEU A 46 -2.18 21.39 -5.14
C LEU A 46 -3.14 20.25 -5.52
N LEU A 47 -4.34 20.61 -5.98
CA LEU A 47 -5.40 19.67 -6.36
C LEU A 47 -5.23 19.16 -7.81
N PRO A 48 -5.58 17.89 -8.10
CA PRO A 48 -5.52 17.36 -9.46
C PRO A 48 -6.64 17.93 -10.34
N GLY A 49 -6.29 18.33 -11.56
CA GLY A 49 -7.23 18.75 -12.59
C GLY A 49 -7.66 20.22 -12.50
N ARG A 50 -8.96 20.50 -12.64
CA ARG A 50 -9.53 21.85 -12.84
C ARG A 50 -9.54 22.75 -11.59
N LEU A 51 -9.01 22.26 -10.46
CA LEU A 51 -8.90 22.95 -9.18
C LEU A 51 -7.44 23.23 -8.78
N LEU A 52 -6.48 22.99 -9.68
CA LEU A 52 -5.13 23.55 -9.53
C LEU A 52 -5.26 25.07 -9.46
N ASP A 53 -4.92 25.65 -8.31
CA ASP A 53 -4.77 27.09 -8.19
C ASP A 53 -3.54 27.50 -9.01
N VAL A 54 -3.80 27.85 -10.27
CA VAL A 54 -2.81 28.27 -11.28
C VAL A 54 -1.98 29.47 -10.78
N ALA A 55 -2.43 30.16 -9.73
CA ALA A 55 -1.74 31.28 -9.10
C ALA A 55 -0.54 30.85 -8.23
N HIS A 56 -0.56 29.66 -7.61
CA HIS A 56 0.52 29.18 -6.74
C HIS A 56 1.52 28.26 -7.45
N ALA A 57 1.18 27.75 -8.64
CA ALA A 57 1.98 26.73 -9.33
C ALA A 57 3.14 27.26 -10.18
N HIS A 58 3.39 28.58 -10.25
CA HIS A 58 4.45 29.19 -11.09
C HIS A 58 4.58 28.44 -12.43
N ALA A 59 3.46 28.33 -13.16
CA ALA A 59 3.32 27.47 -14.33
C ALA A 59 4.24 27.92 -15.48
N GLN A 60 5.50 27.49 -15.44
CA GLN A 60 6.50 27.74 -16.48
C GLN A 60 6.56 26.60 -17.52
N HIS A 61 5.79 25.51 -17.32
CA HIS A 61 5.76 24.34 -18.21
C HIS A 61 4.33 23.88 -18.51
N ALA A 62 3.97 23.81 -19.79
CA ALA A 62 2.63 23.50 -20.31
C ALA A 62 2.07 22.11 -19.91
N ASN A 63 2.88 21.24 -19.28
CA ASN A 63 2.53 19.84 -18.98
C ASN A 63 2.27 19.54 -17.49
N LEU A 64 2.36 20.53 -16.59
CA LEU A 64 2.25 20.33 -15.14
C LEU A 64 0.91 19.70 -14.72
N GLY A 65 -0.21 20.11 -15.34
CA GLY A 65 -1.53 19.56 -15.04
C GLY A 65 -1.68 18.08 -15.44
N MET A 66 -0.99 17.66 -16.50
CA MET A 66 -0.99 16.26 -16.95
C MET A 66 -0.13 15.39 -16.04
N TYR A 67 1.04 15.90 -15.61
CA TYR A 67 1.89 15.24 -14.61
C TYR A 67 1.16 15.01 -13.29
N TYR A 68 0.51 16.04 -12.72
CA TYR A 68 -0.27 15.90 -11.48
C TYR A 68 -1.50 14.99 -11.65
N GLY A 69 -2.14 14.99 -12.82
CA GLY A 69 -3.23 14.05 -13.14
C GLY A 69 -2.77 12.59 -13.12
N PHE A 70 -1.64 12.30 -13.77
CA PHE A 70 -1.03 10.96 -13.76
C PHE A 70 -0.51 10.57 -12.38
N TYR A 71 0.10 11.50 -11.64
CA TYR A 71 0.52 11.32 -10.26
C TYR A 71 -0.65 10.85 -9.40
N PHE A 72 -1.73 11.64 -9.31
CA PHE A 72 -2.89 11.34 -8.47
C PHE A 72 -3.60 10.04 -8.89
N CYS A 73 -3.69 9.78 -10.20
CA CYS A 73 -4.31 8.55 -10.70
C CYS A 73 -3.49 7.31 -10.31
N MET A 74 -2.18 7.31 -10.58
CA MET A 74 -1.30 6.18 -10.29
C MET A 74 -1.12 5.96 -8.78
N THR A 75 -0.91 7.02 -7.99
CA THR A 75 -0.77 6.89 -6.53
C THR A 75 -2.10 6.57 -5.86
N GLY A 76 -3.21 7.11 -6.36
CA GLY A 76 -4.55 6.84 -5.84
C GLY A 76 -4.99 5.39 -6.09
N LEU A 77 -4.81 4.89 -7.32
CA LEU A 77 -5.08 3.49 -7.65
C LEU A 77 -4.20 2.54 -6.83
N HIS A 78 -2.92 2.88 -6.68
CA HIS A 78 -2.01 2.10 -5.84
C HIS A 78 -2.45 2.08 -4.37
N GLY A 79 -2.79 3.24 -3.79
CA GLY A 79 -3.30 3.34 -2.42
C GLY A 79 -4.56 2.51 -2.19
N LEU A 80 -5.47 2.49 -3.17
CA LEU A 80 -6.67 1.63 -3.12
C LEU A 80 -6.30 0.14 -3.11
N HIS A 81 -5.33 -0.29 -3.92
CA HIS A 81 -4.86 -1.68 -3.91
C HIS A 81 -4.20 -2.06 -2.57
N VAL A 82 -3.40 -1.17 -1.97
CA VAL A 82 -2.81 -1.38 -0.64
C VAL A 82 -3.91 -1.55 0.40
N MET A 83 -4.96 -0.71 0.39
CA MET A 83 -6.10 -0.86 1.31
C MET A 83 -6.81 -2.21 1.17
N ILE A 84 -7.04 -2.68 -0.07
CA ILE A 84 -7.62 -4.01 -0.31
C ILE A 84 -6.69 -5.11 0.21
N GLY A 85 -5.39 -5.01 -0.06
CA GLY A 85 -4.39 -5.96 0.44
C GLY A 85 -4.35 -6.04 1.96
N MET A 86 -4.45 -4.90 2.65
CA MET A 86 -4.50 -4.85 4.12
C MET A 86 -5.75 -5.56 4.64
N GLY A 87 -6.90 -5.35 4.00
CA GLY A 87 -8.14 -6.05 4.33
C GLY A 87 -8.00 -7.57 4.21
N LEU A 88 -7.36 -8.05 3.14
CA LEU A 88 -7.10 -9.48 2.93
C LEU A 88 -6.16 -10.07 4.00
N ILE A 89 -5.12 -9.33 4.40
CA ILE A 89 -4.19 -9.76 5.45
C ILE A 89 -4.88 -9.80 6.81
N VAL A 90 -5.71 -8.80 7.13
CA VAL A 90 -6.50 -8.77 8.37
C VAL A 90 -7.46 -9.96 8.40
N TRP A 91 -8.14 -10.23 7.28
CA TRP A 91 -9.03 -11.39 7.15
C TRP A 91 -8.28 -12.71 7.36
N LEU A 92 -7.09 -12.85 6.77
CA LEU A 92 -6.21 -13.98 7.01
C LEU A 92 -5.74 -14.09 8.46
N ALA A 93 -5.39 -12.98 9.11
CA ALA A 93 -4.94 -12.96 10.49
C ALA A 93 -6.04 -13.42 11.46
N ILE A 94 -7.29 -12.99 11.23
CA ILE A 94 -8.46 -13.43 12.00
C ILE A 94 -8.69 -14.93 11.83
N ARG A 95 -8.62 -15.42 10.59
CA ARG A 95 -8.85 -16.83 10.26
C ARG A 95 -7.71 -17.73 10.74
N ALA A 96 -6.46 -17.24 10.71
CA ALA A 96 -5.31 -17.90 11.33
C ALA A 96 -5.44 -17.99 12.85
N LYS A 97 -5.97 -16.95 13.51
CA LYS A 97 -6.24 -16.98 14.95
C LYS A 97 -7.33 -17.98 15.34
N ARG A 98 -8.30 -18.25 14.47
CA ARG A 98 -9.33 -19.30 14.67
C ARG A 98 -8.79 -20.73 14.56
N GLY A 99 -7.55 -20.91 14.09
CA GLY A 99 -6.93 -22.22 13.93
C GLY A 99 -7.29 -22.94 12.62
N ASP A 100 -8.03 -22.27 11.72
CA ASP A 100 -8.47 -22.80 10.41
C ASP A 100 -7.32 -23.08 9.43
N PHE A 101 -6.11 -22.61 9.73
CA PHE A 101 -4.92 -22.89 8.93
C PHE A 101 -3.98 -23.85 9.68
N GLY A 102 -3.62 -24.95 9.01
CA GLY A 102 -2.61 -25.92 9.42
C GLY A 102 -1.53 -26.07 8.36
N ALA A 103 -0.54 -26.93 8.60
CA ALA A 103 0.62 -27.13 7.70
C ALA A 103 0.23 -27.59 6.27
N ASP A 104 -0.98 -28.12 6.08
CA ASP A 104 -1.52 -28.57 4.78
C ASP A 104 -2.29 -27.48 4.01
N TYR A 105 -2.66 -26.36 4.67
CA TYR A 105 -3.58 -25.37 4.09
C TYR A 105 -3.06 -23.93 4.22
N PHE A 106 -1.83 -23.69 3.74
CA PHE A 106 -1.20 -22.36 3.71
C PHE A 106 -1.36 -21.62 2.37
N THR A 107 -1.94 -22.26 1.34
CA THR A 107 -2.14 -21.68 0.00
C THR A 107 -2.83 -20.31 0.00
N PRO A 108 -3.86 -20.03 0.83
CA PRO A 108 -4.47 -18.71 0.88
C PRO A 108 -3.53 -17.64 1.43
N VAL A 109 -2.67 -18.01 2.40
CA VAL A 109 -1.69 -17.10 3.01
C VAL A 109 -0.57 -16.78 2.02
N GLU A 110 -0.14 -17.77 1.24
CA GLU A 110 0.83 -17.58 0.16
C GLU A 110 0.27 -16.74 -0.99
N GLY A 111 -0.99 -16.94 -1.38
CA GLY A 111 -1.64 -16.14 -2.43
C GLY A 111 -1.74 -14.66 -2.07
N VAL A 112 -2.21 -14.35 -0.85
CA VAL A 112 -2.22 -12.95 -0.35
C VAL A 112 -0.78 -12.46 -0.11
N GLY A 113 0.11 -13.38 0.28
CA GLY A 113 1.56 -13.28 0.26
C GLY A 113 2.10 -12.55 -0.97
N ILE A 114 1.91 -13.22 -2.10
CA ILE A 114 2.36 -12.79 -3.42
C ILE A 114 1.65 -11.50 -3.83
N PHE A 115 0.34 -11.38 -3.59
CA PHE A 115 -0.41 -10.16 -3.89
C PHE A 115 0.19 -8.93 -3.21
N TRP A 116 0.50 -9.01 -1.91
CA TRP A 116 1.08 -7.91 -1.16
C TRP A 116 2.49 -7.55 -1.65
N HIS A 117 3.32 -8.55 -1.94
CA HIS A 117 4.66 -8.33 -2.48
C HIS A 117 4.65 -7.71 -3.88
N ILE A 118 3.70 -8.08 -4.75
CA ILE A 118 3.56 -7.46 -6.07
C ILE A 118 3.19 -5.98 -5.93
N VAL A 119 2.26 -5.65 -5.03
CA VAL A 119 1.87 -4.25 -4.77
C VAL A 119 3.10 -3.45 -4.30
N ASP A 120 3.85 -3.96 -3.33
CA ASP A 120 5.07 -3.31 -2.83
C ASP A 120 6.13 -3.11 -3.93
N LEU A 121 6.35 -4.11 -4.78
CA LEU A 121 7.26 -4.01 -5.93
C LEU A 121 6.85 -2.90 -6.91
N ILE A 122 5.56 -2.78 -7.23
CA ILE A 122 5.06 -1.70 -8.09
C ILE A 122 5.40 -0.34 -7.47
N TRP A 123 5.24 -0.18 -6.15
CA TRP A 123 5.54 1.06 -5.46
C TRP A 123 7.02 1.46 -5.55
N ILE A 124 7.93 0.49 -5.44
CA ILE A 124 9.38 0.71 -5.56
C ILE A 124 9.75 1.31 -6.92
N PHE A 125 9.03 0.98 -8.00
CA PHE A 125 9.22 1.61 -9.31
C PHE A 125 8.50 2.95 -9.46
N LEU A 126 7.30 3.06 -8.88
CA LEU A 126 6.45 4.24 -8.95
C LEU A 126 7.06 5.43 -8.20
N PHE A 127 7.69 5.17 -7.05
CA PHE A 127 8.28 6.21 -6.21
C PHE A 127 9.40 7.00 -6.92
N PRO A 128 10.46 6.39 -7.49
CA PRO A 128 11.48 7.11 -8.25
C PRO A 128 10.92 7.79 -9.51
N LEU A 129 10.02 7.12 -10.22
CA LEU A 129 9.46 7.67 -11.45
C LEU A 129 8.67 8.97 -11.20
N LEU A 130 8.00 9.08 -10.06
CA LEU A 130 7.27 10.29 -9.70
C LEU A 130 8.12 11.29 -8.90
N TYR A 131 8.97 10.87 -7.96
CA TYR A 131 9.71 11.79 -7.09
C TYR A 131 11.12 12.17 -7.58
N LEU A 132 11.79 11.35 -8.41
CA LEU A 132 13.15 11.62 -8.88
C LEU A 132 13.20 12.16 -10.33
N VAL A 133 12.18 11.89 -11.14
CA VAL A 133 12.10 12.32 -12.55
C VAL A 133 11.15 13.51 -12.76
N GLY A 134 10.36 13.86 -11.75
CA GLY A 134 9.44 15.00 -11.74
C GLY A 134 10.09 16.31 -11.31
#